data_AF-A0A952DS04-F1
#
_entry.id   AF-A0A952DS04-F1
#
_cell.length_a   1.000
_cell.length_b   1.000
_cell.length_c   1.000
_cell.angle_alpha   90.00
_cell.angle_beta   90.00
_cell.angle_gamma   90.00
#
_symmetry.space_group_name_H-M   'P 1'
#
loop_
_entity.id
_entity.type
_entity.pdbx_description
1 polymer ?
#
loop_
_entity_poly.entity_id
_entity_poly.type
_entity_poly.pdbx_seq_one_letter_code
_entity_poly.pdbx_strand_id
1 'polypeptide(L)'
;MNFFSHVGRYFLMLKSMFSKPENHKMYWKEFMHQCVEIGIGALPIVIIISLFLGAVTTVQTAYQLVSPLVPASTIATIVRDSVILELSPTVVNIVL
;
A
#
# COMPACT_ATOMS: atom_id res chain seq x y z
N MET A 1 -2.06 27.62 -23.17
CA MET A 1 -1.10 26.53 -23.50
C MET A 1 -0.11 26.30 -22.34
N ASN A 2 -0.60 26.12 -21.10
CA ASN A 2 0.28 26.00 -19.91
C ASN A 2 0.51 24.55 -19.46
N PHE A 3 -0.33 23.60 -19.89
CA PHE A 3 -0.21 22.20 -19.49
C PHE A 3 1.13 21.58 -19.97
N PHE A 4 1.48 21.75 -21.25
CA PHE A 4 2.73 21.25 -21.81
C PHE A 4 3.98 21.88 -21.18
N SER A 5 3.94 23.15 -20.78
CA SER A 5 5.07 23.80 -20.10
C SER A 5 5.22 23.33 -18.65
N HIS A 6 4.13 23.07 -17.93
CA HIS A 6 4.17 22.46 -16.60
C HIS A 6 4.68 21.02 -16.64
N VAL A 7 4.20 20.22 -17.60
CA VAL A 7 4.67 18.85 -17.81
C VAL A 7 6.16 18.84 -18.15
N GLY A 8 6.63 19.72 -19.05
CA GLY A 8 8.05 19.87 -19.37
C GLY A 8 8.91 20.25 -18.16
N ARG A 9 8.45 21.19 -17.33
CA ARG A 9 9.14 21.55 -16.07
C ARG A 9 9.20 20.39 -15.08
N TYR A 10 8.14 19.60 -14.98
CA TYR A 10 8.11 18.41 -14.11
C TYR A 10 9.13 17.36 -14.56
N PHE A 11 9.22 17.06 -15.86
CA PHE A 11 10.24 16.14 -16.39
C PHE A 11 11.66 16.66 -16.18
N LEU A 12 11.89 17.97 -16.31
CA LEU A 12 13.19 18.58 -16.02
C LEU A 12 13.56 18.48 -14.52
N MET A 13 12.58 18.64 -13.62
CA MET A 13 12.75 18.44 -12.19
C MET A 13 13.13 16.98 -11.89
N LEU A 14 12.40 16.01 -12.44
CA LEU A 14 12.69 14.58 -12.29
C LEU A 14 14.11 14.24 -12.75
N LYS A 15 14.52 14.73 -13.93
CA LYS A 15 15.89 14.53 -14.44
C LYS A 15 16.94 15.10 -13.49
N SER A 16 16.65 16.23 -12.85
CA SER A 16 17.56 16.87 -11.91
C SER A 16 17.71 16.09 -10.61
N MET A 17 16.66 15.41 -10.13
CA MET A 17 16.69 14.59 -8.91
C MET A 17 17.62 13.38 -8.99
N PHE A 18 17.87 12.84 -10.19
CA PHE A 18 18.82 11.74 -10.41
C PHE A 18 20.28 12.19 -10.56
N SER A 19 20.57 13.50 -10.43
CA SER A 19 21.95 14.00 -10.48
C SER A 19 22.75 13.52 -9.27
N LYS A 20 24.07 13.35 -9.44
CA LYS A 20 24.95 12.79 -8.42
C LYS A 20 24.78 13.53 -7.07
N PRO A 21 24.48 12.81 -5.97
CA PRO A 21 24.37 13.44 -4.66
C PRO A 21 25.75 13.92 -4.20
N GLU A 22 25.79 15.11 -3.63
CA GLU A 22 27.02 15.76 -3.14
C GLU A 22 27.63 14.99 -1.96
N ASN A 23 26.78 14.33 -1.14
CA ASN A 23 27.20 13.51 0.00
C ASN A 23 26.30 12.27 0.16
N HIS A 24 26.77 11.10 -0.32
CA HIS A 24 26.04 9.83 -0.21
C HIS A 24 25.68 9.43 1.23
N LYS A 25 26.54 9.73 2.23
CA LYS A 25 26.27 9.41 3.64
C LYS A 25 25.09 10.19 4.21
N MET A 26 24.98 11.47 3.86
CA MET A 26 23.86 12.31 4.30
C MET A 26 22.56 11.88 3.63
N TYR A 27 22.59 11.60 2.33
CA TYR A 27 21.43 11.08 1.60
C TYR A 27 20.91 9.76 2.18
N TRP A 28 21.80 8.82 2.55
CA TRP A 28 21.38 7.57 3.16
C TRP A 28 20.75 7.77 4.55
N LYS A 29 21.30 8.71 5.34
CA LYS A 29 20.74 9.07 6.65
C LYS A 29 19.33 9.66 6.51
N GLU A 30 19.15 10.62 5.62
CA GLU A 30 17.85 11.24 5.37
C GLU A 30 16.85 10.26 4.74
N PHE A 31 17.30 9.38 3.84
CA PHE A 31 16.45 8.32 3.29
C PHE A 31 15.92 7.39 4.39
N MET A 32 16.80 6.90 5.27
CA MET A 32 16.39 6.06 6.38
C MET A 32 15.47 6.80 7.36
N HIS A 33 15.70 8.10 7.58
CA HIS A 33 14.83 8.94 8.41
C HIS A 33 13.43 9.02 7.81
N GLN A 34 13.31 9.31 6.52
CA GLN A 34 12.01 9.38 5.83
C GLN A 34 11.31 8.03 5.77
N CYS A 35 12.04 6.92 5.57
CA CYS A 35 11.45 5.58 5.63
C CYS A 35 10.84 5.28 7.00
N VAL A 36 11.50 5.71 8.08
CA VAL A 36 10.98 5.57 9.45
C VAL A 36 9.80 6.50 9.67
N GLU A 37 9.91 7.77 9.32
CA GLU A 37 8.85 8.76 9.54
C GLU A 37 7.55 8.39 8.81
N ILE A 38 7.64 8.05 7.52
CA ILE A 38 6.49 7.69 6.69
C ILE A 38 6.01 6.27 7.04
N GLY A 39 6.94 5.31 7.09
CA GLY A 39 6.59 3.90 7.30
C GLY A 39 6.08 3.61 8.71
N ILE A 40 6.84 3.99 9.74
CA ILE A 40 6.45 3.77 11.13
C ILE A 40 5.33 4.72 11.55
N GLY A 41 5.30 5.94 11.01
CA GLY A 41 4.21 6.89 11.24
C GLY A 41 2.84 6.34 10.83
N ALA A 42 2.77 5.56 9.75
CA ALA A 42 1.52 4.98 9.25
C ALA A 42 1.11 3.65 9.92
N LEU A 43 2.02 2.95 10.61
CA LEU A 43 1.77 1.61 11.17
C LEU A 43 0.50 1.50 12.04
N PRO A 44 0.20 2.42 12.98
CA PRO A 44 -0.99 2.30 13.82
C PRO A 44 -2.29 2.30 13.03
N ILE A 45 -2.37 3.13 11.99
CA ILE A 45 -3.55 3.24 11.12
C ILE A 45 -3.66 1.96 10.29
N VAL A 46 -2.56 1.51 9.69
CA VAL A 46 -2.51 0.28 8.88
C VAL A 46 -2.97 -0.94 9.69
N ILE A 47 -2.56 -1.07 10.95
CA ILE A 47 -2.97 -2.21 11.79
C ILE A 47 -4.49 -2.23 12.01
N ILE A 48 -5.08 -1.07 12.35
CA ILE A 48 -6.51 -0.96 12.64
C ILE A 48 -7.32 -1.31 11.38
N ILE A 49 -7.01 -0.68 10.25
CA ILE A 49 -7.77 -0.91 9.00
C ILE A 49 -7.63 -2.36 8.51
N SER A 50 -6.45 -2.97 8.65
CA SER A 50 -6.19 -4.34 8.19
C SER A 50 -7.05 -5.36 8.96
N LEU A 51 -7.21 -5.14 10.26
CA LEU A 51 -8.05 -5.98 11.12
C LEU A 51 -9.51 -5.89 10.71
N PHE A 52 -10.04 -4.67 10.54
CA PHE A 52 -11.44 -4.47 10.14
C PHE A 52 -11.71 -4.98 8.72
N LEU A 53 -10.78 -4.78 7.79
CA LEU A 53 -10.90 -5.25 6.42
C LEU A 53 -10.95 -6.79 6.35
N GLY A 54 -10.05 -7.47 7.08
CA GLY A 54 -10.06 -8.93 7.16
C GLY A 54 -11.33 -9.49 7.79
N ALA A 55 -11.83 -8.85 8.86
CA ALA A 55 -13.08 -9.24 9.49
C ALA A 55 -14.29 -9.06 8.56
N VAL A 56 -14.40 -7.90 7.89
CA VAL A 56 -15.55 -7.60 7.03
C VAL A 56 -15.59 -8.51 5.80
N THR A 57 -14.42 -8.80 5.21
CA THR A 57 -14.32 -9.70 4.04
C THR A 57 -14.66 -11.13 4.42
N THR A 58 -14.20 -11.62 5.57
CA THR A 58 -14.56 -12.96 6.07
C THR A 58 -16.06 -13.13 6.26
N VAL A 59 -16.70 -12.15 6.91
CA VAL A 59 -18.15 -12.18 7.14
C VAL A 59 -18.91 -12.11 5.82
N GLN A 60 -18.50 -11.24 4.89
CA GLN A 60 -19.13 -11.14 3.57
C GLN A 60 -19.00 -12.44 2.76
N THR A 61 -17.83 -13.06 2.73
CA THR A 61 -17.61 -14.33 2.03
C THR A 61 -18.43 -15.47 2.64
N ALA A 62 -18.56 -15.50 3.98
CA ALA A 62 -19.41 -16.47 4.66
C ALA A 62 -20.90 -16.32 4.30
N TYR A 63 -21.40 -15.08 4.18
CA TYR A 63 -22.77 -14.82 3.74
C TYR A 63 -23.01 -15.11 2.25
N GLN A 64 -21.97 -15.07 1.42
CA GLN A 64 -22.09 -15.40 -0.01
C GLN A 64 -22.05 -16.92 -0.27
N LEU A 65 -21.36 -17.68 0.58
CA LEU A 65 -21.19 -19.13 0.47
C LEU A 65 -22.09 -19.90 1.45
N VAL A 66 -23.41 -19.66 1.40
CA VAL A 66 -24.42 -20.29 2.27
C VAL A 66 -24.69 -21.76 1.94
N SER A 67 -24.16 -22.27 0.82
CA SER A 67 -24.40 -23.66 0.42
C SER A 67 -23.75 -24.65 1.40
N PRO A 68 -24.52 -25.57 2.04
CA PRO A 68 -23.99 -26.56 2.98
C PRO A 68 -23.02 -27.56 2.34
N LEU A 69 -22.86 -27.53 1.01
CA LEU A 69 -21.86 -28.31 0.27
C LEU A 69 -20.44 -27.73 0.36
N VAL A 70 -20.27 -26.47 0.74
CA VAL A 70 -18.96 -25.81 0.77
C VAL A 70 -18.38 -25.86 2.18
N PRO A 71 -17.22 -26.52 2.39
CA PRO A 71 -16.55 -26.52 3.69
C PRO A 71 -16.17 -25.12 4.14
N ALA A 72 -16.28 -24.83 5.44
CA ALA A 72 -15.86 -23.55 6.02
C ALA A 72 -14.37 -23.24 5.80
N SER A 73 -13.54 -24.26 5.57
CA SER A 73 -12.13 -24.09 5.20
C SER A 73 -11.93 -23.41 3.85
N THR A 74 -12.87 -23.57 2.91
CA THR A 74 -12.83 -22.90 1.61
C THR A 74 -13.00 -21.39 1.73
N ILE A 75 -13.81 -20.92 2.69
CA ILE A 75 -13.98 -19.49 3.00
C ILE A 75 -12.64 -18.89 3.42
N ALA A 76 -11.91 -19.55 4.32
CA ALA A 76 -10.61 -19.07 4.80
C ALA A 76 -9.55 -19.02 3.67
N THR A 77 -9.55 -20.00 2.77
CA THR A 77 -8.64 -20.02 1.61
C THR A 77 -8.93 -18.85 0.67
N ILE A 78 -10.20 -18.61 0.33
CA ILE A 78 -10.60 -17.51 -0.56
C ILE A 78 -10.21 -16.16 0.06
N VAL A 79 -10.55 -15.94 1.34
CA VAL A 79 -10.23 -14.69 2.04
C VAL A 79 -8.72 -14.47 2.08
N ARG A 80 -7.93 -15.51 2.38
CA ARG A 80 -6.47 -15.43 2.38
C ARG A 80 -5.94 -15.00 1.02
N ASP A 81 -6.38 -15.65 -0.05
CA ASP A 81 -5.86 -15.40 -1.39
C ASP A 81 -6.24 -14.00 -1.87
N SER A 82 -7.48 -13.55 -1.63
CA SER A 82 -7.91 -12.17 -1.92
C SER A 82 -7.17 -11.13 -1.09
N VAL A 83 -6.90 -11.41 0.19
CA VAL A 83 -6.16 -10.49 1.06
C VAL A 83 -4.72 -10.34 0.58
N ILE A 84 -4.05 -11.43 0.22
CA ILE A 84 -2.64 -11.39 -0.20
C ILE A 84 -2.48 -10.78 -1.60
N LEU A 85 -3.34 -11.16 -2.55
CA LEU A 85 -3.16 -10.78 -3.96
C LEU A 85 -3.67 -9.37 -4.27
N GLU A 86 -4.76 -8.93 -3.63
CA GLU A 86 -5.46 -7.71 -4.05
C GLU A 86 -5.53 -6.67 -2.94
N LEU A 87 -6.08 -7.05 -1.78
CA LEU A 87 -6.46 -6.08 -0.75
C LEU A 87 -5.25 -5.54 0.02
N SER A 88 -4.23 -6.36 0.30
CA SER A 88 -3.03 -5.91 1.03
C SER A 88 -2.26 -4.82 0.27
N PRO A 89 -1.84 -5.02 -1.01
CA PRO A 89 -1.08 -3.98 -1.71
C PRO A 89 -1.92 -2.74 -2.05
N THR A 90 -3.23 -2.90 -2.31
CA THR A 90 -4.08 -1.75 -2.67
C THR A 90 -4.39 -0.85 -1.47
N VAL A 91 -4.74 -1.44 -0.32
CA VAL A 91 -5.11 -0.67 0.87
C VAL A 91 -3.90 0.01 1.50
N VAL A 92 -2.76 -0.67 1.54
CA VAL A 92 -1.50 -0.11 2.05
C VAL A 92 -1.07 1.10 1.19
N ASN A 93 -1.16 1.02 -0.14
CA ASN A 93 -0.81 2.12 -1.05
C ASN A 93 -1.77 3.32 -1.01
N ILE A 94 -2.99 3.16 -0.51
CA ILE A 94 -3.94 4.29 -0.36
C ILE A 94 -3.69 5.04 0.95
N VAL A 95 -3.17 4.34 1.96
CA VAL A 95 -3.04 4.84 3.33
C VAL A 95 -1.66 5.47 3.59
N LEU A 96 -0.62 4.95 2.93
CA LEU A 96 0.74 5.50 2.90
C LEU A 96 0.89 6.52 1.78
#